data_AF-A0A8J6XKU1-F1
#
_entry.id   AF-A0A8J6XKU1-F1
#
_cell.length_a   1.000
_cell.length_b   1.000
_cell.length_c   1.000
_cell.angle_alpha   90.00
_cell.angle_beta   90.00
_cell.angle_gamma   90.00
#
_symmetry.space_group_name_H-M   'P 1'
#
loop_
_entity.id
_entity.type
_entity.pdbx_description
1 polymer ?
#
loop_
_entity_poly.entity_id
_entity_poly.type
_entity_poly.pdbx_seq_one_letter_code
_entity_poly.pdbx_strand_id
1 'polypeptide(L)' 'MDENSKKEEFSYGYIHTLASACGYITIRSERPLDNRGIDLEIIGSELENGEAPRIAVQNKCTTLKYFYEE' A
#
# COMPACT_ATOMS: atom_id res chain seq x y z
N MET A 1 -12.93 -9.07 11.89
CA MET A 1 -12.28 -7.95 11.18
C MET A 1 -13.31 -6.84 11.01
N ASP A 2 -13.05 -5.68 11.60
CA ASP A 2 -13.93 -4.50 11.50
C ASP A 2 -13.83 -3.84 10.11
N GLU A 3 -14.73 -2.90 9.82
CA GLU A 3 -14.80 -2.22 8.52
C GLU A 3 -13.54 -1.42 8.19
N ASN A 4 -12.89 -0.80 9.17
CA ASN A 4 -11.66 -0.04 8.93
C ASN A 4 -10.54 -0.98 8.54
N SER A 5 -10.37 -2.09 9.28
CA SER A 5 -9.39 -3.10 8.94
C SER A 5 -9.64 -3.69 7.54
N LYS A 6 -10.91 -3.98 7.17
CA LYS A 6 -11.27 -4.46 5.82
C LYS A 6 -10.90 -3.46 4.72
N LYS A 7 -11.16 -2.18 4.96
CA LYS A 7 -10.84 -1.09 4.04
C LYS A 7 -9.34 -0.95 3.85
N GLU A 8 -8.59 -1.12 4.94
CA GLU A 8 -7.13 -1.12 4.93
C GLU A 8 -6.58 -2.29 4.09
N GLU A 9 -7.02 -3.52 4.35
CA GLU A 9 -6.61 -4.69 3.54
C GLU A 9 -6.97 -4.57 2.07
N PHE A 10 -8.17 -4.07 1.76
CA PHE A 10 -8.57 -3.82 0.38
C PHE A 10 -7.59 -2.85 -0.30
N SER A 11 -7.23 -1.77 0.38
CA SER A 11 -6.29 -0.79 -0.17
C SER A 11 -4.88 -1.38 -0.38
N TYR A 12 -4.41 -2.28 0.49
CA TYR A 12 -3.17 -3.01 0.29
C TYR A 12 -3.23 -3.93 -0.94
N GLY A 13 -4.32 -4.69 -1.09
CA GLY A 13 -4.53 -5.55 -2.25
C GLY A 13 -4.61 -4.78 -3.56
N TYR A 14 -5.23 -3.60 -3.55
CA TYR A 14 -5.32 -2.72 -4.71
C TYR A 14 -3.94 -2.24 -5.17
N ILE A 15 -3.11 -1.74 -4.24
CA ILE A 15 -1.74 -1.31 -4.54
C ILE A 15 -0.91 -2.48 -5.04
N HIS A 16 -0.97 -3.64 -4.38
CA HIS A 16 -0.26 -4.84 -4.81
C HIS A 16 -0.61 -5.24 -6.25
N THR A 17 -1.89 -5.19 -6.60
CA THR A 17 -2.37 -5.55 -7.95
C THR A 17 -1.78 -4.62 -9.01
N LEU A 18 -1.86 -3.29 -8.79
CA LEU A 18 -1.31 -2.31 -9.73
C LEU A 18 0.21 -2.40 -9.84
N ALA A 19 0.90 -2.50 -8.70
CA ALA A 19 2.35 -2.63 -8.66
C ALA A 19 2.81 -3.86 -9.44
N SER A 20 2.17 -5.01 -9.20
CA SER A 20 2.48 -6.26 -9.90
C SER A 20 2.24 -6.14 -11.41
N ALA A 21 1.15 -5.49 -11.83
CA ALA A 21 0.87 -5.25 -13.25
C ALA A 21 1.92 -4.34 -13.92
N CYS A 22 2.55 -3.45 -13.15
CA CYS A 22 3.64 -2.58 -13.61
C CYS A 22 5.04 -3.21 -13.45
N GLY A 23 5.15 -4.45 -12.97
CA GLY A 23 6.43 -5.14 -12.77
C GLY A 23 7.19 -4.72 -11.50
N TYR A 24 6.50 -4.13 -10.52
CA TYR A 24 7.04 -3.75 -9.22
C TYR A 24 6.75 -4.80 -8.15
N ILE A 25 7.62 -4.87 -7.16
CA ILE A 25 7.45 -5.74 -5.99
C ILE A 25 6.91 -4.90 -4.83
N THR A 26 5.95 -5.43 -4.09
CA THR A 26 5.43 -4.80 -2.86
C THR A 26 5.71 -5.65 -1.65
N ILE A 27 6.33 -5.08 -0.61
CA ILE A 27 6.54 -5.74 0.68
C ILE A 27 5.68 -5.04 1.71
N ARG A 28 4.77 -5.79 2.35
CA ARG A 28 3.97 -5.28 3.46
C ARG A 28 4.77 -5.31 4.74
N SER A 29 4.69 -4.26 5.55
CA SER A 29 5.31 -4.26 6.87
C SER A 29 4.56 -5.19 7.82
N GLU A 30 5.21 -6.21 8.36
CA GLU A 30 4.62 -7.18 9.30
C GLU A 30 4.48 -6.66 10.75
N ARG A 31 4.85 -5.40 11.01
CA ARG A 31 4.96 -4.85 12.37
C ARG A 31 3.70 -4.09 12.78
N PRO A 32 3.33 -4.12 14.09
CA PRO A 32 2.14 -3.43 14.58
C PRO A 32 2.29 -1.92 14.38
N LEU A 33 1.65 -1.44 13.31
CA LEU A 33 0.85 -0.23 13.10
C LEU A 33 1.22 1.13 13.74
N ASP A 34 2.28 1.32 14.54
CA ASP A 34 2.40 2.58 15.31
C ASP A 34 3.79 3.22 15.52
N ASN A 35 4.92 2.65 15.07
CA ASN A 35 6.23 3.26 15.40
C ASN A 35 7.04 3.88 14.24
N ARG A 36 6.60 3.77 12.98
CA ARG A 36 7.31 4.40 11.84
C ARG A 36 6.44 5.00 10.74
N GLY A 37 5.11 4.79 10.76
CA GLY A 37 4.19 5.34 9.76
C GLY A 37 4.41 4.82 8.33
N ILE A 38 5.08 3.67 8.16
CA ILE A 38 5.30 3.03 6.86
C ILE A 38 4.52 1.72 6.83
N ASP A 39 3.61 1.61 5.89
CA ASP A 39 2.70 0.47 5.75
C ASP A 39 3.26 -0.56 4.74
N LEU A 40 3.93 -0.06 3.70
CA LEU A 40 4.48 -0.86 2.59
C LEU A 40 5.76 -0.27 2.02
N GLU A 41 6.53 -1.12 1.35
CA GLU A 41 7.63 -0.74 0.48
C GLU A 41 7.32 -1.18 -0.96
N ILE A 42 7.55 -0.29 -1.93
CA ILE A 42 7.47 -0.59 -3.36
C ILE A 42 8.89 -0.60 -3.92
N ILE A 43 9.25 -1.68 -4.61
CA ILE A 43 10.59 -1.92 -5.14
C ILE A 43 10.52 -1.97 -6.67
N GLY A 44 11.35 -1.15 -7.30
CA GLY A 44 11.54 -1.09 -8.75
C GLY A 44 12.35 -2.26 -9.31
N SER A 45 12.55 -2.25 -10.63
CA SER A 45 13.47 -3.17 -11.29
C SER A 45 14.91 -2.91 -10.86
N GLU A 46 15.72 -3.97 -10.83
CA GLU A 46 17.15 -3.89 -10.56
C GLU A 46 17.86 -3.03 -11.64
N LEU A 47 18.69 -2.10 -11.20
CA LEU A 47 19.54 -1.26 -12.02
C LEU A 47 20.85 -1.99 -12.34
N GLU A 48 21.63 -1.47 -13.30
CA GLU A 48 22.90 -2.07 -13.72
C GLU A 48 23.93 -2.20 -12.58
N ASN A 49 23.80 -1.40 -11.51
CA ASN A 49 24.65 -1.45 -10.33
C ASN A 49 24.21 -2.51 -9.29
N GLY A 50 23.17 -3.29 -9.57
CA GLY A 50 22.62 -4.29 -8.66
C GLY A 50 21.71 -3.71 -7.56
N GLU A 51 21.40 -2.41 -7.61
CA GLU A 51 20.46 -1.79 -6.68
C GLU A 51 19.06 -1.72 -7.31
N ALA A 52 18.02 -1.93 -6.51
CA ALA A 52 16.65 -1.67 -6.92
C ALA A 52 16.13 -0.43 -6.18
N PRO A 53 15.53 0.57 -6.86
CA PRO A 53 15.00 1.74 -6.20
C PRO A 53 13.84 1.33 -5.29
N ARG A 54 13.76 1.93 -4.10
CA ARG A 54 12.79 1.60 -3.06
C ARG A 54 12.04 2.84 -2.61
N ILE A 55 10.73 2.72 -2.42
CA ILE A 55 9.89 3.77 -1.89
C ILE A 55 9.13 3.23 -0.68
N ALA A 56 9.31 3.88 0.47
CA ALA A 56 8.50 3.66 1.66
C ALA A 56 7.17 4.41 1.55
N VAL A 57 6.06 3.72 1.79
CA VAL A 57 4.71 4.23 1.58
C VAL A 57 3.93 4.21 2.88
N GLN A 58 3.35 5.36 3.22
CA GLN A 58 2.24 5.45 4.16
C GLN A 58 0.93 5.43 3.37
N ASN A 59 0.12 4.41 3.59
CA ASN A 59 -1.14 4.20 2.92
C ASN A 59 -2.29 4.76 3.77
N LYS A 60 -3.18 5.51 3.14
CA LYS A 60 -4.42 5.99 3.74
C LYS A 60 -5.56 5.78 2.76
N CYS A 61 -6.61 5.10 3.22
CA CYS A 61 -7.80 4.87 2.43
C CYS A 61 -8.97 5.67 3.03
N THR A 62 -9.63 6.48 2.21
CA THR A 62 -10.85 7.20 2.59
C THR A 62 -12.05 6.72 1.77
N THR A 63 -13.25 6.87 2.32
CA THR A 63 -14.51 6.58 1.61
C THR A 63 -15.28 7.89 1.55
N LEU A 64 -15.73 8.28 0.35
CA LEU A 64 -16.60 9.44 0.21
C LEU A 64 -17.94 9.10 0.85
N LYS A 65 -18.33 9.87 1.88
CA LYS A 65 -19.73 9.91 2.31
C LYS A 65 -20.47 10.72 1.26
N TYR A 66 -21.10 10.04 0.30
CA TYR A 66 -22.09 10.69 -0.55
C TYR A 66 -23.29 11.00 0.34
N PHE A 67 -23.47 12.27 0.70
CA PHE A 67 -24.73 12.76 1.21
C PHE A 67 -25.67 12.80 0.01
N TYR A 68 -26.46 11.75 -0.19
CA TYR A 68 -27.68 11.89 -0.98
C TYR A 68 -28.65 12.70 -0.11
N GLU A 69 -28.83 13.97 -0.44
CA GLU A 69 -29.99 14.73 0.05
C GLU A 69 -31.21 14.15 -0.68
N GLU A 70 -32.12 13.53 0.07
CA GLU A 70 -33.48 13.18 -0.38
C GLU A 70 -34.39 14.42 -0.37
#